data_AF-A0A496Z4Y8-F1
#
_entry.id   AF-A0A496Z4Y8-F1
#
_cell.length_a   1.000
_cell.length_b   1.000
_cell.length_c   1.000
_cell.angle_alpha   90.00
_cell.angle_beta   90.00
_cell.angle_gamma   90.00
#
_symmetry.space_group_name_H-M   'P 1'
#
loop_
_entity.id
_entity.type
_entity.pdbx_description
1 polymer ?
#
loop_
_entity_poly.entity_id
_entity_poly.type
_entity_poly.pdbx_seq_one_letter_code
_entity_poly.pdbx_strand_id
1 'polypeptide(L)'
;MTLSVLSFVVCVALTPIVKWGAIRSGWVAVPRQDRWHKKPTALLGGIAIYCAAGLPLLWLADFGSIIEYVQLHSSKSAPPSYIAVAWLGITILFILGLFDDLFRFRPQNKLILQIMVAAMVAFLGYRLQWMSSLTADTIITIVWIVGITNAFNLIDNMDGLCAGTGLIAAAFFSYLYFNEGSLQLLSVSVLLAGALAAFLIYNFHPASIFMGDCGSLPIGFTLAILCLHPFTASRHFSISTYAVPVLVLMVPIFDTTMVTTIRLLSGRKPSMGGRDHTSHRLVLMGFSERGAALFLYGTALLSGLAAVFVQQHDSLAAPTVIIPLLLSVILMGIYLAQIRVYPEKEFSVLREGRFTPIIFEITFRRQIFHVILDLVLVSFAYYLSYRVRFGLTPEFNAFFTVFLKSLPAIIICKFIAFFSAGVYRGMWRYMGLSDVFVYLKASVLGTLLSLAAVTYIYRFASFSKGVFLIDWFLTTAFLVGSRVSFRSFREFMKHKALKGEKVLIYGAGQGGQVLLREVLENHRLAIKPIGFIDDDTRKVGKRLHGYPVMGTGANLENILEKVPVNGLVISCRNMAEENQKRLIDLCRTKGIFLKRFIVNLQDVDLEEGLS
;
A
#
# COMPACT_ATOMS: atom_id res chain seq x y z
N MET A 1 -18.66 4.99 -25.07
CA MET A 1 -19.34 5.97 -24.17
C MET A 1 -20.81 5.63 -23.92
N THR A 2 -21.58 5.19 -24.91
CA THR A 2 -23.02 4.85 -24.73
C THR A 2 -23.26 3.72 -23.72
N LEU A 3 -22.52 2.61 -23.81
CA LEU A 3 -22.65 1.47 -22.88
C LEU A 3 -22.34 1.83 -21.42
N SER A 4 -21.29 2.62 -21.16
CA SER A 4 -20.94 3.03 -19.80
C SER A 4 -22.01 3.94 -19.19
N VAL A 5 -22.58 4.86 -19.97
CA VAL A 5 -23.66 5.75 -19.52
C VAL A 5 -24.93 4.94 -19.23
N LEU A 6 -25.28 3.98 -20.08
CA LEU A 6 -26.40 3.07 -19.85
C LEU A 6 -26.23 2.32 -18.53
N SER A 7 -25.07 1.68 -18.33
CA SER A 7 -24.76 0.95 -17.10
C SER A 7 -24.79 1.84 -15.87
N PHE A 8 -24.24 3.05 -15.97
CA PHE A 8 -24.28 4.04 -14.90
C PHE A 8 -25.72 4.39 -14.51
N VAL A 9 -26.55 4.77 -15.49
CA VAL A 9 -27.96 5.16 -15.24
C VAL A 9 -28.75 4.02 -14.62
N VAL A 10 -28.61 2.80 -15.16
CA VAL A 10 -29.29 1.60 -14.64
C VAL A 10 -28.86 1.33 -13.20
N CYS A 11 -27.55 1.39 -12.89
CA CYS A 11 -27.06 1.14 -11.54
C CYS A 11 -27.51 2.23 -10.55
N VAL A 12 -27.49 3.51 -10.95
CA VAL A 12 -27.99 4.61 -10.11
C VAL A 12 -29.46 4.42 -9.77
N ALA A 13 -30.28 4.01 -10.74
CA ALA A 13 -31.71 3.77 -10.54
C ALA A 13 -31.99 2.53 -9.68
N LEU A 14 -31.26 1.43 -9.89
CA LEU A 14 -31.50 0.16 -9.18
C LEU A 14 -30.96 0.14 -7.75
N THR A 15 -29.85 0.81 -7.46
CA THR A 15 -29.24 0.80 -6.12
C THR A 15 -30.21 1.21 -4.99
N PRO A 16 -31.00 2.30 -5.08
CA PRO A 16 -31.98 2.64 -4.04
C PRO A 16 -33.12 1.61 -3.92
N ILE A 17 -33.52 0.96 -5.02
CA ILE A 17 -34.55 -0.10 -5.02
C ILE A 17 -34.04 -1.33 -4.27
N VAL A 18 -32.81 -1.77 -4.59
CA VAL A 18 -32.15 -2.88 -3.90
C VAL A 18 -31.96 -2.56 -2.42
N LYS A 19 -31.51 -1.35 -2.09
CA LYS A 19 -31.38 -0.87 -0.71
C LYS A 19 -32.71 -0.95 0.04
N TRP A 20 -33.80 -0.47 -0.56
CA TRP A 20 -35.13 -0.52 0.04
C TRP A 20 -35.58 -1.97 0.30
N GLY A 21 -35.39 -2.85 -0.69
CA GLY A 21 -35.73 -4.28 -0.56
C GLY A 21 -34.91 -5.00 0.51
N ALA A 22 -33.60 -4.72 0.59
CA ALA A 22 -32.71 -5.29 1.59
C ALA A 22 -33.10 -4.86 3.01
N ILE A 23 -33.42 -3.58 3.23
CA ILE A 23 -33.88 -3.07 4.53
C ILE A 23 -35.22 -3.71 4.92
N ARG A 24 -36.17 -3.80 3.99
CA ARG A 24 -37.50 -4.40 4.24
C ARG A 24 -37.43 -5.88 4.57
N SER A 25 -36.46 -6.59 3.97
CA SER A 25 -36.26 -8.03 4.17
C SER A 25 -35.33 -8.35 5.36
N GLY A 26 -34.82 -7.33 6.07
CA GLY A 26 -33.91 -7.51 7.20
C GLY A 26 -32.48 -7.89 6.82
N TRP A 27 -32.11 -7.84 5.54
CA TRP A 27 -30.77 -8.13 5.04
C TRP A 27 -29.84 -6.94 5.23
N VAL A 28 -29.48 -6.68 6.48
CA VAL A 28 -28.62 -5.57 6.90
C VAL A 28 -27.39 -6.07 7.64
N ALA A 29 -26.26 -5.41 7.42
CA ALA A 29 -25.07 -5.59 8.22
C ALA A 29 -25.30 -4.96 9.60
N VAL A 30 -25.57 -5.80 10.60
CA VAL A 30 -25.77 -5.36 11.98
C VAL A 30 -24.42 -4.88 12.55
N PRO A 31 -24.37 -3.68 13.14
CA PRO A 31 -23.16 -3.18 13.77
C PRO A 31 -22.74 -4.09 14.94
N ARG A 32 -21.54 -4.66 14.85
CA ARG A 32 -20.93 -5.45 15.93
C ARG A 32 -19.90 -4.59 16.67
N GLN A 33 -19.66 -4.85 17.96
CA GLN A 33 -18.72 -4.09 18.79
C GLN A 33 -17.28 -4.04 18.25
N ASP A 34 -16.92 -5.01 17.40
CA ASP A 34 -15.69 -4.95 16.64
C ASP A 34 -15.83 -3.95 15.48
N ARG A 35 -16.83 -4.03 14.59
CA ARG A 35 -16.93 -3.23 13.34
C ARG A 35 -17.29 -1.74 13.57
N TRP A 36 -16.72 -0.85 12.74
CA TRP A 36 -16.79 0.62 12.89
C TRP A 36 -18.16 1.26 12.56
N HIS A 37 -19.09 0.52 11.94
CA HIS A 37 -20.40 1.05 11.61
C HIS A 37 -21.25 1.26 12.88
N LYS A 38 -21.84 2.44 13.01
CA LYS A 38 -22.77 2.78 14.10
C LYS A 38 -24.24 2.61 13.71
N LYS A 39 -24.52 2.35 12.44
CA LYS A 39 -25.87 2.19 11.87
C LYS A 39 -25.94 0.89 11.06
N PRO A 40 -27.09 0.20 11.02
CA PRO A 40 -27.30 -0.94 10.13
C PRO A 40 -27.24 -0.47 8.68
N THR A 41 -26.39 -1.11 7.88
CA THR A 41 -26.20 -0.79 6.45
C THR A 41 -26.78 -1.91 5.59
N ALA A 42 -27.47 -1.58 4.51
CA ALA A 42 -28.06 -2.57 3.61
C ALA A 42 -26.99 -3.47 2.95
N LEU A 43 -27.32 -4.73 2.70
CA LEU A 43 -26.48 -5.68 1.95
C LEU A 43 -27.01 -5.86 0.51
N LEU A 44 -26.32 -6.70 -0.28
CA LEU A 44 -26.72 -7.15 -1.62
C LEU A 44 -26.66 -6.07 -2.73
N GLY A 45 -25.85 -5.04 -2.54
CA GLY A 45 -25.58 -4.03 -3.58
C GLY A 45 -25.04 -4.62 -4.89
N GLY A 46 -24.42 -5.81 -4.84
CA GLY A 46 -23.99 -6.58 -6.00
C GLY A 46 -25.10 -6.88 -7.01
N ILE A 47 -26.37 -6.95 -6.57
CA ILE A 47 -27.53 -7.12 -7.47
C ILE A 47 -27.63 -5.94 -8.44
N ALA A 48 -27.50 -4.70 -7.95
CA ALA A 48 -27.55 -3.52 -8.81
C ALA A 48 -26.37 -3.49 -9.80
N ILE A 49 -25.17 -3.87 -9.33
CA ILE A 49 -23.97 -3.94 -10.17
C ILE A 49 -24.14 -5.00 -11.28
N TYR A 50 -24.59 -6.22 -10.92
CA TYR A 50 -24.81 -7.30 -11.89
C TYR A 50 -25.90 -6.94 -12.91
N CYS A 51 -27.01 -6.35 -12.47
CA CYS A 51 -28.06 -5.90 -13.40
C CYS A 51 -27.56 -4.82 -14.36
N ALA A 52 -26.69 -3.92 -13.90
CA ALA A 52 -26.18 -2.83 -14.71
C ALA A 52 -25.02 -3.22 -15.64
N ALA A 53 -24.15 -4.15 -15.24
CA ALA A 53 -22.97 -4.54 -16.01
C ALA A 53 -23.11 -5.91 -16.67
N GLY A 54 -23.74 -6.88 -16.00
CA GLY A 54 -23.90 -8.25 -16.48
C GLY A 54 -25.05 -8.42 -17.48
N LEU A 55 -26.24 -7.91 -17.22
CA LEU A 55 -27.39 -8.09 -18.13
C LEU A 55 -27.19 -7.50 -19.54
N PRO A 56 -26.55 -6.33 -19.73
CA PRO A 56 -26.24 -5.86 -21.07
C PRO A 56 -25.28 -6.78 -21.84
N LEU A 57 -24.38 -7.48 -21.15
CA LEU A 57 -23.49 -8.46 -21.79
C LEU A 57 -24.25 -9.68 -22.31
N LEU A 58 -25.37 -10.06 -21.70
CA LEU A 58 -26.22 -11.16 -22.21
C LEU A 58 -26.70 -10.86 -23.64
N TRP A 59 -27.07 -9.62 -23.91
CA TRP A 59 -27.55 -9.18 -25.23
C TRP A 59 -26.43 -9.10 -26.28
N LEU A 60 -25.20 -8.87 -25.84
CA LEU A 60 -24.02 -8.77 -26.71
C LEU A 60 -23.29 -10.12 -26.85
N ALA A 61 -23.69 -11.14 -26.08
CA ALA A 61 -23.06 -12.45 -26.07
C ALA A 61 -23.49 -13.28 -27.27
N ASP A 62 -22.51 -13.84 -27.99
CA ASP A 62 -22.75 -14.86 -29.00
C ASP A 62 -22.46 -16.24 -28.41
N PHE A 63 -23.51 -16.89 -27.88
CA PHE A 63 -23.41 -18.25 -27.34
C PHE A 63 -23.27 -19.32 -28.42
N GLY A 64 -23.62 -19.02 -29.68
CA GLY A 64 -23.43 -19.93 -30.80
C GLY A 64 -21.96 -20.28 -30.98
N SER A 65 -21.08 -19.28 -30.84
CA SER A 65 -19.63 -19.47 -30.90
C SER A 65 -19.08 -20.46 -29.85
N ILE A 66 -19.70 -20.56 -28.67
CA ILE A 66 -19.29 -21.54 -27.64
C ILE A 66 -19.67 -22.95 -28.08
N ILE A 67 -20.89 -23.13 -28.58
CA ILE A 67 -21.37 -24.43 -29.07
C ILE A 67 -20.49 -24.90 -30.23
N GLU A 68 -20.21 -24.01 -31.18
CA GLU A 68 -19.35 -24.26 -32.33
C GLU A 68 -17.93 -24.67 -31.88
N TYR A 69 -17.33 -23.94 -30.93
CA TYR A 69 -16.01 -24.25 -30.39
C TYR A 69 -15.96 -25.65 -29.76
N VAL A 70 -16.98 -26.01 -28.97
CA VAL A 70 -17.06 -27.32 -28.29
C VAL A 70 -17.34 -28.46 -29.29
N GLN A 71 -18.16 -28.22 -30.32
CA GLN A 71 -18.52 -29.25 -31.29
C GLN A 71 -17.39 -29.57 -32.27
N LEU A 72 -16.71 -28.55 -32.79
CA LEU A 72 -15.73 -28.71 -33.88
C LEU A 72 -14.45 -29.46 -33.46
N HIS A 73 -14.18 -29.66 -32.16
CA HIS A 73 -13.02 -30.39 -31.58
C HIS A 73 -11.65 -30.09 -32.22
N SER A 74 -11.54 -28.98 -32.96
CA SER A 74 -10.38 -28.68 -33.78
C SER A 74 -9.49 -27.70 -33.04
N SER A 75 -8.23 -28.11 -32.82
CA SER A 75 -7.18 -27.30 -32.20
C SER A 75 -6.89 -25.96 -32.91
N LYS A 76 -7.48 -25.72 -34.09
CA LYS A 76 -7.29 -24.50 -34.90
C LYS A 76 -8.49 -23.55 -34.87
N SER A 77 -9.59 -23.89 -34.21
CA SER A 77 -10.75 -23.00 -34.10
C SER A 77 -10.41 -21.76 -33.27
N ALA A 78 -10.82 -20.60 -33.75
CA ALA A 78 -10.70 -19.35 -33.00
C ALA A 78 -11.46 -19.48 -31.66
N PRO A 79 -10.99 -18.82 -30.57
CA PRO A 79 -11.70 -18.85 -29.31
C PRO A 79 -13.12 -18.29 -29.47
N PRO A 80 -14.10 -18.78 -28.69
CA PRO A 80 -15.49 -18.33 -28.74
C PRO A 80 -15.60 -16.87 -28.25
N SER A 81 -16.75 -16.24 -28.45
CA SER A 81 -17.02 -14.85 -28.03
C SER A 81 -16.60 -14.59 -26.58
N TYR A 82 -15.70 -13.61 -26.38
CA TYR A 82 -15.21 -13.24 -25.06
C TYR A 82 -16.35 -12.79 -24.14
N ILE A 83 -17.32 -12.06 -24.70
CA ILE A 83 -18.50 -11.57 -23.98
C ILE A 83 -19.34 -12.74 -23.45
N ALA A 84 -19.53 -13.81 -24.24
CA ALA A 84 -20.30 -14.97 -23.82
C ALA A 84 -19.61 -15.72 -22.66
N VAL A 85 -18.29 -15.90 -22.75
CA VAL A 85 -17.49 -16.52 -21.68
C VAL A 85 -17.49 -15.66 -20.41
N ALA A 86 -17.31 -14.34 -20.56
CA ALA A 86 -17.37 -13.40 -19.46
C ALA A 86 -18.73 -13.44 -18.76
N TRP A 87 -19.83 -13.41 -19.51
CA TRP A 87 -21.18 -13.43 -18.96
C TRP A 87 -21.46 -14.72 -18.16
N LEU A 88 -21.07 -15.89 -18.68
CA LEU A 88 -21.22 -17.16 -17.96
C LEU A 88 -20.51 -17.13 -16.61
N GLY A 89 -19.24 -16.74 -16.59
CA GLY A 89 -18.45 -16.69 -15.35
C GLY A 89 -18.95 -15.64 -14.36
N ILE A 90 -19.31 -14.44 -14.84
CA ILE A 90 -19.89 -13.37 -14.02
C ILE A 90 -21.19 -13.86 -13.38
N THR A 91 -22.06 -14.52 -14.14
CA THR A 91 -23.36 -15.02 -13.66
C THR A 91 -23.19 -16.11 -12.62
N ILE A 92 -22.31 -17.09 -12.85
CA ILE A 92 -22.06 -18.16 -11.88
C ILE A 92 -21.50 -17.58 -10.56
N LEU A 93 -20.57 -16.64 -10.63
CA LEU A 93 -19.97 -16.04 -9.43
C LEU A 93 -20.88 -15.04 -8.73
N PHE A 94 -21.74 -14.34 -9.46
CA PHE A 94 -22.82 -13.54 -8.89
C PHE A 94 -23.78 -14.42 -8.10
N ILE A 95 -24.24 -15.55 -8.69
CA ILE A 95 -25.12 -16.50 -8.02
C ILE A 95 -24.42 -17.08 -6.78
N LEU A 96 -23.17 -17.53 -6.90
CA LEU A 96 -22.39 -18.02 -5.75
C LEU A 96 -22.33 -16.99 -4.62
N GLY A 97 -21.97 -15.75 -4.94
CA GLY A 97 -21.87 -14.68 -3.96
C GLY A 97 -23.22 -14.33 -3.33
N LEU A 98 -24.31 -14.37 -4.11
CA LEU A 98 -25.66 -14.15 -3.62
C LEU A 98 -26.09 -15.25 -2.65
N PHE A 99 -25.79 -16.51 -2.98
CA PHE A 99 -26.02 -17.63 -2.07
C PHE A 99 -25.16 -17.53 -0.80
N ASP A 100 -23.91 -17.08 -0.91
CA ASP A 100 -23.01 -16.91 0.25
C ASP A 100 -23.52 -15.79 1.18
N ASP A 101 -23.94 -14.66 0.62
CA ASP A 101 -24.51 -13.54 1.39
C ASP A 101 -25.79 -13.93 2.14
N LEU A 102 -26.62 -14.80 1.56
CA LEU A 102 -27.90 -15.24 2.13
C LEU A 102 -27.79 -16.44 3.09
N PHE A 103 -26.96 -17.43 2.77
CA PHE A 103 -26.93 -18.73 3.46
C PHE A 103 -25.59 -19.04 4.16
N ARG A 104 -24.56 -18.21 4.00
CA ARG A 104 -23.19 -18.39 4.52
C ARG A 104 -22.55 -19.73 4.14
N PHE A 105 -21.79 -19.71 3.04
CA PHE A 105 -21.02 -20.84 2.58
C PHE A 105 -19.73 -21.04 3.39
N ARG A 106 -19.24 -22.29 3.41
CA ARG A 106 -17.89 -22.58 3.91
C ARG A 106 -16.86 -22.09 2.88
N PRO A 107 -15.73 -21.49 3.31
CA PRO A 107 -14.71 -20.95 2.38
C PRO A 107 -14.19 -21.97 1.35
N GLN A 108 -14.14 -23.25 1.71
CA GLN A 108 -13.70 -24.34 0.83
C GLN A 108 -14.63 -24.53 -0.37
N ASN A 109 -15.95 -24.47 -0.15
CA ASN A 109 -16.95 -24.66 -1.20
C ASN A 109 -16.91 -23.51 -2.20
N LYS A 110 -16.70 -22.28 -1.69
CA LYS A 110 -16.51 -21.09 -2.50
C LYS A 110 -15.29 -21.22 -3.42
N LEU A 111 -14.17 -21.72 -2.87
CA LEU A 111 -12.95 -21.94 -3.63
C LEU A 111 -13.12 -23.00 -4.73
N ILE A 112 -13.81 -24.12 -4.45
CA ILE A 112 -14.08 -25.16 -5.45
C ILE A 112 -14.83 -24.58 -6.66
N LEU A 113 -15.90 -23.81 -6.42
CA LEU A 113 -16.68 -23.25 -7.51
C LEU A 113 -15.90 -22.18 -8.29
N GLN A 114 -15.09 -21.37 -7.62
CA GLN A 114 -14.17 -20.44 -8.30
C GLN A 114 -13.17 -21.17 -9.21
N ILE A 115 -12.61 -22.31 -8.75
CA ILE A 115 -11.71 -23.13 -9.56
C ILE A 115 -12.45 -23.72 -10.77
N MET A 116 -13.70 -24.18 -10.60
CA MET A 116 -14.52 -24.67 -11.71
C MET A 116 -14.77 -23.58 -12.76
N VAL A 117 -15.12 -22.37 -12.34
CA VAL A 117 -15.31 -21.22 -13.25
C VAL A 117 -14.01 -20.85 -13.95
N ALA A 118 -12.88 -20.82 -13.24
CA ALA A 118 -11.58 -20.54 -13.83
C ALA A 118 -11.13 -21.61 -14.84
N ALA A 119 -11.39 -22.89 -14.53
CA ALA A 119 -11.14 -24.00 -15.43
C ALA A 119 -12.03 -23.93 -16.69
N MET A 120 -13.30 -23.54 -16.55
CA MET A 120 -14.20 -23.30 -17.68
C MET A 120 -13.64 -22.22 -18.63
N VAL A 121 -13.16 -21.09 -18.09
CA VAL A 121 -12.56 -20.02 -18.89
C VAL A 121 -11.32 -20.52 -19.65
N ALA A 122 -10.44 -21.25 -18.97
CA ALA A 122 -9.24 -21.81 -19.58
C ALA A 122 -9.54 -22.92 -20.62
N PHE A 123 -10.59 -23.71 -20.39
CA PHE A 123 -11.08 -24.72 -21.32
C PHE A 123 -11.60 -24.09 -22.61
N LEU A 124 -12.28 -22.94 -22.51
CA LEU A 124 -12.77 -22.15 -23.65
C LEU A 124 -11.66 -21.33 -24.34
N GLY A 125 -10.39 -21.64 -24.09
CA GLY A 125 -9.25 -21.10 -24.84
C GLY A 125 -8.65 -19.80 -24.28
N TYR A 126 -9.24 -19.20 -23.24
CA TYR A 126 -8.74 -17.96 -22.64
C TYR A 126 -7.69 -18.23 -21.57
N ARG A 127 -6.45 -17.81 -21.82
CA ARG A 127 -5.31 -18.02 -20.92
C ARG A 127 -4.41 -16.79 -20.89
N LEU A 128 -3.55 -16.70 -19.87
CA LEU A 128 -2.62 -15.58 -19.71
C LEU A 128 -1.57 -15.48 -20.82
N GLN A 129 -1.18 -16.59 -21.46
CA GLN A 129 -0.10 -16.66 -22.45
C GLN A 129 1.25 -16.18 -21.90
N TRP A 130 1.46 -16.38 -20.62
CA TRP A 130 2.66 -15.97 -19.92
C TRP A 130 3.79 -16.97 -20.10
N MET A 131 3.44 -18.26 -20.23
CA MET A 131 4.37 -19.37 -20.36
C MET A 131 4.28 -20.01 -21.75
N SER A 132 5.39 -20.54 -22.26
CA SER A 132 5.41 -21.32 -23.50
C SER A 132 4.74 -22.68 -23.35
N SER A 133 4.79 -23.27 -22.15
CA SER A 133 4.11 -24.53 -21.83
C SER A 133 2.63 -24.29 -21.58
N LEU A 134 1.77 -24.90 -22.42
CA LEU A 134 0.31 -24.82 -22.29
C LEU A 134 -0.20 -25.30 -20.92
N THR A 135 0.41 -26.35 -20.38
CA THR A 135 0.04 -26.90 -19.06
C THR A 135 0.36 -25.90 -17.95
N ALA A 136 1.57 -25.35 -17.95
CA ALA A 136 1.97 -24.34 -16.98
C ALA A 136 1.11 -23.07 -17.09
N ASP A 137 0.83 -22.63 -18.33
CA ASP A 137 0.01 -21.45 -18.61
C ASP A 137 -1.45 -21.62 -18.15
N THR A 138 -1.99 -22.83 -18.30
CA THR A 138 -3.34 -23.17 -17.81
C THR A 138 -3.40 -23.14 -16.28
N ILE A 139 -2.40 -23.72 -15.60
CA ILE A 139 -2.34 -23.72 -14.13
C ILE A 139 -2.23 -22.29 -13.60
N ILE A 140 -1.33 -21.48 -14.14
CA ILE A 140 -1.16 -20.09 -13.69
C ILE A 140 -2.39 -19.22 -14.01
N THR A 141 -3.08 -19.47 -15.13
CA THR A 141 -4.35 -18.82 -15.46
C THR A 141 -5.42 -19.12 -14.40
N ILE A 142 -5.57 -20.39 -13.99
CA ILE A 142 -6.54 -20.75 -12.95
C ILE A 142 -6.19 -20.07 -11.62
N VAL A 143 -4.91 -20.12 -11.22
CA VAL A 143 -4.42 -19.45 -10.01
C VAL A 143 -4.66 -17.94 -10.07
N TRP A 144 -4.45 -17.32 -11.23
CA TRP A 144 -4.67 -15.89 -11.45
C TRP A 144 -6.14 -15.52 -11.30
N ILE A 145 -7.05 -16.20 -12.00
CA ILE A 145 -8.50 -15.92 -11.93
C ILE A 145 -8.99 -16.07 -10.49
N VAL A 146 -8.67 -17.18 -9.83
CA VAL A 146 -9.09 -17.44 -8.44
C VAL A 146 -8.44 -16.46 -7.46
N GLY A 147 -7.15 -16.17 -7.65
CA GLY A 147 -6.38 -15.27 -6.79
C GLY A 147 -6.90 -13.83 -6.85
N ILE A 148 -7.09 -13.28 -8.05
CA ILE A 148 -7.62 -11.92 -8.23
C ILE A 148 -9.08 -11.83 -7.77
N THR A 149 -9.91 -12.83 -8.07
CA THR A 149 -11.30 -12.88 -7.58
C THR A 149 -11.36 -12.79 -6.06
N ASN A 150 -10.52 -13.59 -5.36
CA ASN A 150 -10.45 -13.53 -3.90
C ASN A 150 -9.80 -12.25 -3.38
N ALA A 151 -8.84 -11.66 -4.10
CA ALA A 151 -8.23 -10.39 -3.72
C ALA A 151 -9.27 -9.27 -3.64
N PHE A 152 -10.18 -9.17 -4.63
CA PHE A 152 -11.28 -8.21 -4.59
C PHE A 152 -12.28 -8.50 -3.46
N ASN A 153 -12.60 -9.78 -3.21
CA ASN A 153 -13.43 -10.19 -2.08
C ASN A 153 -12.81 -9.81 -0.72
N LEU A 154 -11.48 -9.86 -0.59
CA LEU A 154 -10.76 -9.55 0.65
C LEU A 154 -10.61 -8.04 0.91
N ILE A 155 -10.45 -7.23 -0.13
CA ILE A 155 -10.35 -5.77 0.01
C ILE A 155 -11.71 -5.09 0.19
N ASP A 156 -12.83 -5.80 0.02
CA ASP A 156 -14.18 -5.33 0.37
C ASP A 156 -14.40 -5.31 1.89
N ASN A 157 -13.46 -4.71 2.62
CA ASN A 157 -13.43 -4.60 4.07
C ASN A 157 -13.59 -3.15 4.57
N MET A 158 -13.72 -2.20 3.65
CA MET A 158 -13.85 -0.76 3.93
C MET A 158 -14.73 -0.09 2.87
N ASP A 159 -15.56 0.86 3.30
CA ASP A 159 -16.47 1.65 2.45
C ASP A 159 -15.78 2.21 1.21
N GLY A 160 -16.35 1.92 0.04
CA GLY A 160 -15.85 2.38 -1.25
C GLY A 160 -14.63 1.64 -1.78
N LEU A 161 -13.82 0.98 -0.95
CA LEU A 161 -12.47 0.54 -1.35
C LEU A 161 -12.49 -0.42 -2.56
N CYS A 162 -13.29 -1.49 -2.50
CA CYS A 162 -13.40 -2.46 -3.59
C CYS A 162 -14.00 -1.81 -4.85
N ALA A 163 -15.10 -1.05 -4.71
CA ALA A 163 -15.76 -0.39 -5.84
C ALA A 163 -14.88 0.67 -6.52
N GLY A 164 -14.15 1.48 -5.75
CA GLY A 164 -13.30 2.53 -6.29
C GLY A 164 -12.01 2.00 -6.91
N THR A 165 -11.34 1.03 -6.28
CA THR A 165 -10.16 0.39 -6.91
C THR A 165 -10.56 -0.41 -8.16
N GLY A 166 -11.72 -1.08 -8.13
CA GLY A 166 -12.30 -1.75 -9.30
C GLY A 166 -12.67 -0.79 -10.42
N LEU A 167 -13.25 0.38 -10.09
CA LEU A 167 -13.57 1.43 -11.06
C LEU A 167 -12.31 1.95 -11.76
N ILE A 168 -11.26 2.24 -10.98
CA ILE A 168 -9.97 2.71 -11.51
C ILE A 168 -9.39 1.65 -12.46
N ALA A 169 -9.37 0.38 -12.04
CA ALA A 169 -8.90 -0.71 -12.88
C ALA A 169 -9.71 -0.86 -14.17
N ALA A 170 -11.05 -0.86 -14.09
CA ALA A 170 -11.94 -0.95 -15.24
C ALA A 170 -11.79 0.24 -16.20
N ALA A 171 -11.54 1.45 -15.68
CA ALA A 171 -11.28 2.63 -16.49
C ALA A 171 -9.95 2.53 -17.25
N PHE A 172 -8.88 2.06 -16.61
CA PHE A 172 -7.60 1.83 -17.29
C PHE A 172 -7.70 0.71 -18.33
N PHE A 173 -8.34 -0.41 -18.03
CA PHE A 173 -8.61 -1.44 -19.03
C PHE A 173 -9.43 -0.90 -20.21
N SER A 174 -10.46 -0.09 -19.95
CA SER A 174 -11.24 0.56 -21.01
C SER A 174 -10.37 1.45 -21.90
N TYR A 175 -9.46 2.23 -21.30
CA TYR A 175 -8.53 3.05 -22.08
C TYR A 175 -7.56 2.19 -22.91
N LEU A 176 -6.99 1.14 -22.31
CA LEU A 176 -6.06 0.24 -23.01
C LEU A 176 -6.75 -0.46 -24.20
N TYR A 177 -7.93 -1.04 -23.98
CA TYR A 177 -8.69 -1.73 -25.03
C TYR A 177 -9.29 -0.82 -26.09
N PHE A 178 -9.56 0.44 -25.74
CA PHE A 178 -9.92 1.44 -26.73
C PHE A 178 -8.77 1.71 -27.70
N ASN A 179 -7.53 1.81 -27.21
CA ASN A 179 -6.36 2.01 -28.06
C ASN A 179 -5.99 0.77 -28.88
N GLU A 180 -6.23 -0.44 -28.35
CA GLU A 180 -5.99 -1.69 -29.09
C GLU A 180 -7.05 -1.99 -30.16
N GLY A 181 -8.25 -1.40 -30.06
CA GLY A 181 -9.37 -1.67 -30.97
C GLY A 181 -10.19 -2.91 -30.62
N SER A 182 -9.99 -3.49 -29.43
CA SER A 182 -10.66 -4.71 -28.96
C SER A 182 -12.07 -4.43 -28.44
N LEU A 183 -13.07 -4.35 -29.34
CA LEU A 183 -14.45 -3.99 -29.01
C LEU A 183 -15.08 -4.86 -27.92
N GLN A 184 -14.88 -6.18 -27.96
CA GLN A 184 -15.48 -7.10 -26.97
C GLN A 184 -14.98 -6.84 -25.54
N LEU A 185 -13.67 -6.66 -25.37
CA LEU A 185 -13.06 -6.38 -24.07
C LEU A 185 -13.40 -4.97 -23.59
N LEU A 186 -13.42 -4.00 -24.51
CA LEU A 186 -13.84 -2.63 -24.24
C LEU A 186 -15.28 -2.60 -23.72
N SER A 187 -16.21 -3.34 -24.32
CA SER A 187 -17.61 -3.42 -23.86
C SER A 187 -17.72 -3.92 -22.43
N VAL A 188 -16.99 -4.99 -22.08
CA VAL A 188 -16.97 -5.54 -20.72
C VAL A 188 -16.41 -4.53 -19.72
N SER A 189 -15.28 -3.89 -20.03
CA SER A 189 -14.63 -2.96 -19.11
C SER A 189 -15.43 -1.66 -18.92
N VAL A 190 -16.04 -1.09 -19.97
CA VAL A 190 -16.81 0.16 -19.85
C VAL A 190 -18.15 -0.03 -19.14
N LEU A 191 -18.79 -1.19 -19.30
CA LEU A 191 -19.99 -1.55 -18.54
C LEU A 191 -19.66 -1.68 -17.05
N LEU A 192 -18.59 -2.41 -16.71
CA LEU A 192 -18.12 -2.51 -15.33
C LEU A 192 -17.78 -1.13 -14.74
N ALA A 193 -17.04 -0.30 -15.47
CA ALA A 193 -16.70 1.06 -15.03
C ALA A 193 -17.95 1.92 -14.79
N GLY A 194 -18.94 1.86 -15.67
CA GLY A 194 -20.22 2.56 -15.51
C GLY A 194 -20.97 2.14 -14.24
N ALA A 195 -21.13 0.83 -14.03
CA ALA A 195 -21.78 0.29 -12.83
C ALA A 195 -21.04 0.66 -11.54
N LEU A 196 -19.70 0.54 -11.51
CA LEU A 196 -18.92 0.85 -10.31
C LEU A 196 -18.92 2.34 -9.99
N ALA A 197 -18.85 3.21 -10.99
CA ALA A 197 -18.96 4.66 -10.80
C ALA A 197 -20.31 5.04 -10.18
N ALA A 198 -21.40 4.42 -10.65
CA ALA A 198 -22.73 4.63 -10.11
C ALA A 198 -22.88 4.07 -8.68
N PHE A 199 -22.43 2.84 -8.44
CA PHE A 199 -22.51 2.19 -7.13
C PHE A 199 -21.71 2.95 -6.07
N LEU A 200 -20.55 3.50 -6.45
CA LEU A 200 -19.68 4.27 -5.55
C LEU A 200 -20.40 5.50 -4.95
N ILE A 201 -21.38 6.09 -5.63
CA ILE A 201 -22.20 7.18 -5.07
C ILE A 201 -22.87 6.77 -3.75
N TYR A 202 -23.31 5.51 -3.65
CA TYR A 202 -24.01 4.98 -2.49
C TYR A 202 -23.10 4.22 -1.52
N ASN A 203 -21.94 3.77 -1.98
CA ASN A 203 -20.99 2.95 -1.24
C ASN A 203 -19.80 3.73 -0.67
N PHE A 204 -19.52 4.95 -1.16
CA PHE A 204 -18.46 5.79 -0.61
C PHE A 204 -18.75 6.21 0.84
N HIS A 205 -17.71 6.32 1.67
CA HIS A 205 -17.88 6.52 3.11
C HIS A 205 -18.64 7.82 3.45
N PRO A 206 -19.73 7.77 4.24
CA PRO A 206 -20.25 6.60 4.95
C PRO A 206 -21.18 5.80 4.05
N ALA A 207 -20.90 4.51 3.86
CA ALA A 207 -21.67 3.68 2.94
C ALA A 207 -23.12 3.53 3.38
N SER A 208 -24.03 3.60 2.40
CA SER A 208 -25.46 3.39 2.60
C SER A 208 -25.94 1.99 2.19
N ILE A 209 -25.12 1.28 1.41
CA ILE A 209 -25.29 -0.11 0.99
C ILE A 209 -23.91 -0.73 0.74
N PHE A 210 -23.75 -2.00 1.12
CA PHE A 210 -22.57 -2.82 0.82
C PHE A 210 -22.85 -3.73 -0.37
N MET A 211 -21.82 -4.00 -1.17
CA MET A 211 -21.97 -4.87 -2.34
C MET A 211 -22.19 -6.32 -1.93
N GLY A 212 -21.52 -6.79 -0.88
CA GLY A 212 -21.54 -8.20 -0.47
C GLY A 212 -20.71 -9.07 -1.41
N ASP A 213 -20.65 -10.36 -1.12
CA ASP A 213 -19.92 -11.33 -1.93
C ASP A 213 -20.56 -11.48 -3.33
N CYS A 214 -21.87 -11.23 -3.45
CA CYS A 214 -22.55 -11.15 -4.75
C CYS A 214 -22.04 -10.01 -5.65
N GLY A 215 -21.38 -8.99 -5.11
CA GLY A 215 -20.75 -7.93 -5.90
C GLY A 215 -19.26 -8.13 -6.06
N SER A 216 -18.54 -8.41 -4.97
CA SER A 216 -17.07 -8.44 -4.97
C SER A 216 -16.49 -9.58 -5.82
N LEU A 217 -17.13 -10.75 -5.85
CA LEU A 217 -16.72 -11.90 -6.67
C LEU A 217 -16.84 -11.65 -8.17
N PRO A 218 -18.00 -11.24 -8.72
CA PRO A 218 -18.09 -10.94 -10.15
C PRO A 218 -17.20 -9.77 -10.57
N ILE A 219 -16.99 -8.75 -9.72
CA ILE A 219 -16.03 -7.67 -10.01
C ILE A 219 -14.61 -8.23 -10.16
N GLY A 220 -14.15 -8.99 -9.15
CA GLY A 220 -12.81 -9.57 -9.16
C GLY A 220 -12.57 -10.50 -10.34
N PHE A 221 -13.55 -11.35 -10.64
CA PHE A 221 -13.50 -12.23 -11.80
C PHE A 221 -13.43 -11.45 -13.12
N THR A 222 -14.29 -10.46 -13.31
CA THR A 222 -14.31 -9.65 -14.54
C THR A 222 -12.97 -8.98 -14.77
N LEU A 223 -12.38 -8.38 -13.74
CA LEU A 223 -11.06 -7.76 -13.82
C LEU A 223 -9.94 -8.78 -14.06
N ALA A 224 -10.06 -10.00 -13.53
CA ALA A 224 -9.11 -11.07 -13.77
C ALA A 224 -9.15 -11.55 -15.23
N ILE A 225 -10.33 -11.75 -15.82
CA ILE A 225 -10.45 -12.21 -17.21
C ILE A 225 -10.05 -11.12 -18.21
N LEU A 226 -10.25 -9.84 -17.85
CA LEU A 226 -9.74 -8.69 -18.61
C LEU A 226 -8.20 -8.64 -18.62
N CYS A 227 -7.49 -9.55 -17.96
CA CYS A 227 -6.03 -9.69 -18.07
C CYS A 227 -5.59 -10.79 -19.05
N LEU A 228 -6.53 -11.61 -19.55
CA LEU A 228 -6.23 -12.77 -20.39
C LEU A 228 -6.02 -12.41 -21.88
N HIS A 229 -6.27 -11.15 -22.26
CA HIS A 229 -5.86 -10.64 -23.56
C HIS A 229 -4.40 -10.19 -23.48
N PRO A 230 -3.52 -10.68 -24.37
CA PRO A 230 -2.10 -10.34 -24.32
C PRO A 230 -1.88 -8.88 -24.73
N PHE A 231 -1.39 -8.07 -23.80
CA PHE A 231 -0.96 -6.69 -24.05
C PHE A 231 0.41 -6.69 -24.74
N THR A 232 0.44 -6.66 -26.08
CA THR A 232 1.70 -6.69 -26.85
C THR A 232 1.93 -5.37 -27.58
N ALA A 233 2.92 -4.59 -27.12
CA ALA A 233 3.39 -3.38 -27.83
C ALA A 233 4.17 -3.71 -29.12
N SER A 234 4.67 -4.95 -29.28
CA SER A 234 5.41 -5.43 -30.46
C SER A 234 5.39 -6.96 -30.55
N ARG A 235 5.74 -7.54 -31.73
CA ARG A 235 5.71 -8.99 -32.02
C ARG A 235 6.76 -9.83 -31.27
N HIS A 236 7.61 -9.24 -30.43
CA HIS A 236 8.61 -9.94 -29.63
C HIS A 236 8.26 -9.88 -28.14
N PHE A 237 8.90 -10.75 -27.33
CA PHE A 237 8.73 -10.84 -25.88
C PHE A 237 8.64 -9.45 -25.23
N SER A 238 7.44 -9.04 -24.83
CA SER A 238 7.16 -7.69 -24.35
C SER A 238 6.86 -7.74 -22.85
N ILE A 239 7.61 -6.98 -22.06
CA ILE A 239 7.41 -6.90 -20.60
C ILE A 239 5.99 -6.43 -20.25
N SER A 240 5.33 -5.71 -21.17
CA SER A 240 3.93 -5.26 -21.07
C SER A 240 2.94 -6.39 -20.83
N THR A 241 3.15 -7.56 -21.44
CA THR A 241 2.24 -8.73 -21.35
C THR A 241 2.04 -9.18 -19.90
N TYR A 242 3.08 -9.03 -19.07
CA TYR A 242 3.05 -9.39 -17.65
C TYR A 242 2.79 -8.17 -16.76
N ALA A 243 3.43 -7.05 -17.09
CA ALA A 243 3.42 -5.87 -16.25
C ALA A 243 2.06 -5.17 -16.23
N VAL A 244 1.37 -5.05 -17.37
CA VAL A 244 0.11 -4.31 -17.46
C VAL A 244 -0.97 -4.91 -16.53
N PRO A 245 -1.27 -6.22 -16.56
CA PRO A 245 -2.20 -6.84 -15.60
C PRO A 245 -1.84 -6.58 -14.13
N VAL A 246 -0.57 -6.77 -13.77
CA VAL A 246 -0.08 -6.62 -12.39
C VAL A 246 -0.15 -5.16 -11.93
N LEU A 247 0.18 -4.21 -12.81
CA LEU A 247 0.14 -2.79 -12.51
C LEU A 247 -1.29 -2.28 -12.36
N VAL A 248 -2.21 -2.64 -13.26
CA VAL A 248 -3.61 -2.21 -13.14
C VAL A 248 -4.27 -2.74 -11.85
N LEU A 249 -3.89 -3.96 -11.43
CA LEU A 249 -4.44 -4.62 -10.24
C LEU A 249 -3.51 -4.58 -9.01
N MET A 250 -2.57 -3.63 -8.98
CA MET A 250 -1.51 -3.57 -7.98
C MET A 250 -2.02 -3.55 -6.54
N VAL A 251 -3.09 -2.78 -6.26
CA VAL A 251 -3.61 -2.62 -4.89
C VAL A 251 -4.20 -3.93 -4.32
N PRO A 252 -5.15 -4.61 -4.99
CA PRO A 252 -5.63 -5.93 -4.54
C PRO A 252 -4.53 -6.98 -4.39
N ILE A 253 -3.59 -7.03 -5.37
CA ILE A 253 -2.47 -7.97 -5.35
C ILE A 253 -1.57 -7.70 -4.14
N PHE A 254 -1.20 -6.43 -3.92
CA PHE A 254 -0.37 -6.02 -2.79
C PHE A 254 -1.01 -6.36 -1.45
N ASP A 255 -2.29 -6.00 -1.25
CA ASP A 255 -2.98 -6.23 0.01
C ASP A 255 -3.03 -7.72 0.37
N THR A 256 -3.47 -8.55 -0.59
CA THR A 256 -3.59 -9.99 -0.40
C THR A 256 -2.23 -10.64 -0.15
N THR A 257 -1.20 -10.22 -0.89
CA THR A 257 0.17 -10.74 -0.72
C THR A 257 0.73 -10.34 0.64
N MET A 258 0.55 -9.09 1.07
CA MET A 258 1.05 -8.60 2.35
C MET A 258 0.37 -9.32 3.53
N VAL A 259 -0.96 -9.39 3.53
CA VAL A 259 -1.73 -10.06 4.57
C VAL A 259 -1.37 -11.54 4.66
N THR A 260 -1.33 -12.23 3.51
CA THR A 260 -0.98 -13.66 3.45
C THR A 260 0.43 -13.89 3.97
N THR A 261 1.41 -13.10 3.52
CA THR A 261 2.81 -13.22 3.95
C THR A 261 2.96 -12.99 5.44
N ILE A 262 2.35 -11.92 5.99
CA ILE A 262 2.43 -11.61 7.42
C ILE A 262 1.78 -12.73 8.26
N ARG A 263 0.63 -13.26 7.82
CA ARG A 263 -0.05 -14.36 8.52
C ARG A 263 0.80 -15.62 8.52
N LEU A 264 1.35 -16.01 7.37
CA LEU A 264 2.25 -17.18 7.25
C LEU A 264 3.50 -17.03 8.13
N LEU A 265 4.16 -15.86 8.07
CA LEU A 265 5.33 -15.58 8.91
C LEU A 265 4.99 -15.55 10.41
N SER A 266 3.74 -15.29 10.77
CA SER A 266 3.24 -15.32 12.15
C SER A 266 2.64 -16.68 12.55
N GLY A 267 2.75 -17.72 11.70
CA GLY A 267 2.18 -19.05 11.97
C GLY A 267 0.65 -19.14 11.92
N ARG A 268 -0.03 -18.15 11.30
CA ARG A 268 -1.49 -18.09 11.17
C ARG A 268 -1.95 -18.59 9.80
N LYS A 269 -3.15 -19.15 9.74
CA LYS A 269 -3.78 -19.59 8.48
C LYS A 269 -4.19 -18.38 7.63
N PRO A 270 -3.85 -18.33 6.32
CA PRO A 270 -4.26 -17.25 5.42
C PRO A 270 -5.77 -17.07 5.29
N SER A 271 -6.54 -18.17 5.43
CA SER A 271 -7.99 -18.21 5.26
C SER A 271 -8.81 -17.60 6.42
N MET A 272 -8.16 -17.19 7.51
CA MET A 272 -8.85 -16.56 8.65
C MET A 272 -9.17 -15.10 8.34
N GLY A 273 -10.41 -14.65 8.57
CA GLY A 273 -10.75 -13.22 8.48
C GLY A 273 -10.05 -12.39 9.56
N GLY A 274 -9.69 -11.14 9.28
CA GLY A 274 -8.93 -10.29 10.21
C GLY A 274 -8.94 -8.80 9.84
N ARG A 275 -8.38 -7.97 10.73
CA ARG A 275 -8.27 -6.50 10.59
C ARG A 275 -6.86 -6.05 10.24
N ASP A 276 -6.15 -6.91 9.53
CA ASP A 276 -4.73 -6.80 9.23
C ASP A 276 -4.46 -6.42 7.78
N HIS A 277 -5.51 -6.12 7.02
CA HIS A 277 -5.45 -5.53 5.68
C HIS A 277 -4.80 -4.14 5.69
N THR A 278 -4.29 -3.75 4.53
CA THR A 278 -3.65 -2.46 4.25
C THR A 278 -4.52 -1.30 4.68
N SER A 279 -5.82 -1.35 4.35
CA SER A 279 -6.84 -0.37 4.76
C SER A 279 -6.85 -0.16 6.27
N HIS A 280 -6.97 -1.25 7.04
CA HIS A 280 -6.98 -1.21 8.49
C HIS A 280 -5.65 -0.75 9.08
N ARG A 281 -4.52 -1.19 8.51
CA ARG A 281 -3.19 -0.75 8.94
C ARG A 281 -3.01 0.75 8.73
N LEU A 282 -3.48 1.32 7.61
CA LEU A 282 -3.49 2.77 7.38
C LEU A 282 -4.37 3.50 8.39
N VAL A 283 -5.54 2.96 8.73
CA VAL A 283 -6.41 3.53 9.80
C VAL A 283 -5.71 3.47 11.16
N LEU A 284 -4.96 2.39 11.46
CA LEU A 284 -4.15 2.28 12.68
C LEU A 284 -2.96 3.26 12.69
N MET A 285 -2.44 3.67 11.52
CA MET A 285 -1.53 4.83 11.38
C MET A 285 -2.24 6.17 11.58
N GLY A 286 -3.53 6.18 11.91
CA GLY A 286 -4.36 7.35 12.13
C GLY A 286 -4.78 8.07 10.84
N PHE A 287 -4.88 7.37 9.71
CA PHE A 287 -5.73 7.84 8.61
C PHE A 287 -7.21 7.70 9.01
N SER A 288 -8.08 8.55 8.48
CA SER A 288 -9.52 8.27 8.50
C SER A 288 -9.83 7.15 7.49
N GLU A 289 -10.97 6.47 7.62
CA GLU A 289 -11.40 5.45 6.64
C GLU A 289 -11.45 6.02 5.22
N ARG A 290 -12.04 7.21 5.06
CA ARG A 290 -11.98 7.99 3.80
C ARG A 290 -10.55 8.22 3.33
N GLY A 291 -9.67 8.67 4.23
CA GLY A 291 -8.27 8.95 3.92
C GLY A 291 -7.51 7.71 3.46
N ALA A 292 -7.76 6.55 4.08
CA ALA A 292 -7.17 5.28 3.70
C ALA A 292 -7.68 4.82 2.32
N ALA A 293 -8.99 4.94 2.06
CA ALA A 293 -9.57 4.62 0.75
C ALA A 293 -8.96 5.50 -0.37
N LEU A 294 -8.94 6.82 -0.17
CA LEU A 294 -8.38 7.77 -1.14
C LEU A 294 -6.88 7.57 -1.38
N PHE A 295 -6.12 7.21 -0.33
CA PHE A 295 -4.71 6.88 -0.48
C PHE A 295 -4.52 5.64 -1.39
N LEU A 296 -5.31 4.61 -1.18
CA LEU A 296 -5.28 3.41 -2.02
C LEU A 296 -5.78 3.68 -3.45
N TYR A 297 -6.74 4.59 -3.64
CA TYR A 297 -7.14 5.07 -4.98
C TYR A 297 -5.99 5.80 -5.68
N GLY A 298 -5.29 6.69 -4.98
CA GLY A 298 -4.11 7.37 -5.51
C GLY A 298 -3.02 6.37 -5.93
N THR A 299 -2.83 5.31 -5.12
CA THR A 299 -1.88 4.24 -5.44
C THR A 299 -2.31 3.46 -6.69
N ALA A 300 -3.60 3.12 -6.81
CA ALA A 300 -4.15 2.46 -8.00
C ALA A 300 -4.06 3.35 -9.25
N LEU A 301 -4.32 4.66 -9.14
CA LEU A 301 -4.20 5.62 -10.23
C LEU A 301 -2.77 5.73 -10.74
N LEU A 302 -1.79 5.90 -9.85
CA LEU A 302 -0.37 5.94 -10.22
C LEU A 302 0.08 4.64 -10.88
N SER A 303 -0.39 3.50 -10.37
CA SER A 303 -0.07 2.19 -10.94
C SER A 303 -0.71 1.96 -12.31
N GLY A 304 -1.95 2.39 -12.52
CA GLY A 304 -2.60 2.33 -13.83
C GLY A 304 -1.97 3.28 -14.85
N LEU A 305 -1.54 4.47 -14.44
CA LEU A 305 -0.74 5.37 -15.31
C LEU A 305 0.58 4.72 -15.71
N ALA A 306 1.25 4.03 -14.78
CA ALA A 306 2.44 3.25 -15.11
C ALA A 306 2.13 2.12 -16.10
N ALA A 307 0.97 1.44 -15.97
CA ALA A 307 0.54 0.41 -16.92
C ALA A 307 0.36 0.98 -18.33
N VAL A 308 -0.28 2.16 -18.46
CA VAL A 308 -0.42 2.87 -19.73
C VAL A 308 0.94 3.24 -20.32
N PHE A 309 1.86 3.78 -19.50
CA PHE A 309 3.21 4.10 -19.94
C PHE A 309 3.94 2.88 -20.49
N VAL A 310 3.87 1.75 -19.76
CA VAL A 310 4.49 0.48 -20.16
C VAL A 310 3.91 -0.07 -21.45
N GLN A 311 2.60 0.11 -21.70
CA GLN A 311 1.97 -0.34 -22.94
C GLN A 311 2.36 0.53 -24.15
N GLN A 312 2.58 1.83 -23.95
CA GLN A 312 2.84 2.78 -25.02
C GLN A 312 4.33 2.90 -25.40
N HIS A 313 5.24 2.39 -24.58
CA HIS A 313 6.68 2.54 -24.77
C HIS A 313 7.38 1.19 -24.94
N ASP A 314 8.66 1.24 -25.32
CA ASP A 314 9.48 0.04 -25.50
C ASP A 314 9.74 -0.70 -24.16
N SER A 315 10.06 -1.99 -24.26
CA SER A 315 10.40 -2.80 -23.06
C SER A 315 11.60 -2.25 -22.29
N LEU A 316 12.44 -1.44 -22.94
CA LEU A 316 13.56 -0.75 -22.32
C LEU A 316 13.17 0.56 -21.64
N ALA A 317 11.97 1.13 -21.87
CA ALA A 317 11.40 2.21 -21.07
C ALA A 317 10.72 1.71 -19.81
N ALA A 318 10.03 0.57 -19.89
CA ALA A 318 9.17 0.08 -18.82
C ALA A 318 9.81 0.07 -17.41
N PRO A 319 11.10 -0.29 -17.23
CA PRO A 319 11.74 -0.26 -15.91
C PRO A 319 11.77 1.12 -15.24
N THR A 320 11.68 2.24 -15.99
CA THR A 320 11.70 3.60 -15.43
C THR A 320 10.51 3.88 -14.51
N VAL A 321 9.36 3.25 -14.77
CA VAL A 321 8.15 3.39 -13.94
C VAL A 321 7.91 2.17 -13.06
N ILE A 322 8.25 0.96 -13.54
CA ILE A 322 8.04 -0.29 -12.78
C ILE A 322 8.90 -0.32 -11.51
N ILE A 323 10.21 -0.03 -11.62
CA ILE A 323 11.12 -0.17 -10.48
C ILE A 323 10.77 0.81 -9.33
N PRO A 324 10.57 2.12 -9.56
CA PRO A 324 10.20 3.04 -8.48
C PRO A 324 8.87 2.68 -7.83
N LEU A 325 7.88 2.24 -8.61
CA LEU A 325 6.58 1.87 -8.11
C LEU A 325 6.64 0.60 -7.25
N LEU A 326 7.27 -0.46 -7.76
CA LEU A 326 7.48 -1.70 -6.99
C LEU A 326 8.26 -1.42 -5.71
N LEU A 327 9.31 -0.59 -5.77
CA LEU A 327 10.06 -0.22 -4.59
C LEU A 327 9.20 0.53 -3.57
N SER A 328 8.38 1.49 -4.03
CA SER A 328 7.46 2.24 -3.17
C SER A 328 6.44 1.33 -2.49
N VAL A 329 5.88 0.37 -3.23
CA VAL A 329 4.92 -0.62 -2.72
C VAL A 329 5.58 -1.59 -1.72
N ILE A 330 6.79 -2.07 -2.00
CA ILE A 330 7.55 -2.92 -1.07
C ILE A 330 7.87 -2.16 0.22
N LEU A 331 8.35 -0.93 0.11
CA LEU A 331 8.64 -0.08 1.27
C LEU A 331 7.37 0.17 2.08
N MET A 332 6.25 0.49 1.43
CA MET A 332 4.94 0.60 2.05
C MET A 332 4.54 -0.69 2.79
N GLY A 333 4.73 -1.86 2.17
CA GLY A 333 4.48 -3.15 2.81
C GLY A 333 5.32 -3.36 4.06
N ILE A 334 6.61 -3.06 4.00
CA ILE A 334 7.52 -3.17 5.15
C ILE A 334 7.10 -2.22 6.28
N TYR A 335 6.74 -0.98 5.94
CA TYR A 335 6.26 0.01 6.88
C TYR A 335 4.96 -0.41 7.57
N LEU A 336 3.99 -0.88 6.79
CA LEU A 336 2.71 -1.34 7.30
C LEU A 336 2.84 -2.63 8.11
N ALA A 337 3.76 -3.53 7.74
CA ALA A 337 4.03 -4.76 8.48
C ALA A 337 4.56 -4.52 9.90
N GLN A 338 5.26 -3.39 10.13
CA GLN A 338 5.74 -3.01 11.47
C GLN A 338 4.61 -2.60 12.42
N ILE A 339 3.42 -2.29 11.90
CA ILE A 339 2.26 -1.92 12.70
C ILE A 339 1.68 -3.18 13.34
N ARG A 340 1.69 -3.22 14.67
CA ARG A 340 1.13 -4.34 15.43
C ARG A 340 -0.39 -4.20 15.52
N VAL A 341 -1.10 -5.12 14.87
CA VAL A 341 -2.57 -5.18 14.86
C VAL A 341 -3.12 -6.01 16.03
N TYR A 342 -2.36 -6.99 16.52
CA TYR A 342 -2.78 -7.94 17.56
C TYR A 342 -2.02 -7.72 18.89
N PRO A 343 -2.68 -7.87 20.06
CA PRO A 343 -2.06 -7.71 21.37
C PRO A 343 -1.04 -8.83 21.67
N GLU A 344 0.02 -8.50 22.44
CA GLU A 344 1.19 -9.37 22.69
C GLU A 344 0.86 -10.75 23.28
N LYS A 345 -0.27 -10.91 23.99
CA LYS A 345 -0.68 -12.19 24.59
C LYS A 345 -0.96 -13.30 23.56
N GLU A 346 -1.33 -12.97 22.32
CA GLU A 346 -1.47 -13.98 21.25
C GLU A 346 -0.12 -14.43 20.69
N PHE A 347 0.93 -13.61 20.80
CA PHE A 347 2.26 -13.93 20.31
C PHE A 347 3.09 -14.75 21.29
N SER A 348 2.83 -14.67 22.60
CA SER A 348 3.50 -15.54 23.59
C SER A 348 3.20 -17.01 23.36
N VAL A 349 1.98 -17.35 22.91
CA VAL A 349 1.57 -18.72 22.55
C VAL A 349 2.24 -19.21 21.26
N LEU A 350 2.64 -18.29 20.37
CA LEU A 350 3.33 -18.61 19.11
C LEU A 350 4.86 -18.66 19.26
N ARG A 351 5.40 -18.26 20.42
CA ARG A 351 6.84 -18.25 20.73
C ARG A 351 7.43 -19.66 20.89
N GLU A 352 6.59 -20.69 20.93
CA GLU A 352 6.99 -22.09 21.00
C GLU A 352 6.97 -22.81 19.63
N GLY A 353 6.62 -22.11 18.54
CA GLY A 353 6.58 -22.69 17.19
C GLY A 353 7.95 -22.73 16.49
N ARG A 354 8.16 -23.73 15.61
CA ARG A 354 9.40 -23.98 14.83
C ARG A 354 9.91 -22.80 13.97
N PHE A 355 9.13 -21.74 13.75
CA PHE A 355 9.48 -20.59 12.90
C PHE A 355 9.83 -19.30 13.67
N THR A 356 9.95 -19.39 14.99
CA THR A 356 10.28 -18.26 15.88
C THR A 356 11.66 -17.60 15.70
N PRO A 357 12.71 -18.23 15.14
CA PRO A 357 13.99 -17.54 14.92
C PRO A 357 13.88 -16.41 13.87
N ILE A 358 12.95 -16.52 12.92
CA ILE A 358 12.91 -15.66 11.73
C ILE A 358 12.53 -14.22 12.05
N ILE A 359 11.74 -13.98 13.11
CA ILE A 359 11.30 -12.62 13.49
C ILE A 359 12.34 -11.88 14.36
N PHE A 360 13.14 -12.60 15.15
CA PHE A 360 14.19 -12.01 16.00
C PHE A 360 15.54 -11.88 15.26
N GLU A 361 15.84 -12.76 14.29
CA GLU A 361 16.97 -12.63 13.36
C GLU A 361 16.83 -11.47 12.35
N ILE A 362 15.68 -10.79 12.33
CA ILE A 362 15.44 -9.60 11.49
C ILE A 362 16.48 -8.51 11.72
N THR A 363 17.10 -8.44 12.89
CA THR A 363 18.12 -7.41 13.17
C THR A 363 19.37 -7.57 12.28
N PHE A 364 19.82 -8.80 12.00
CA PHE A 364 20.89 -9.08 11.04
C PHE A 364 20.39 -8.94 9.58
N ARG A 365 19.13 -9.33 9.31
CA ARG A 365 18.48 -9.11 7.99
C ARG A 365 18.23 -7.64 7.65
N ARG A 366 18.18 -6.72 8.62
CA ARG A 366 18.00 -5.28 8.35
C ARG A 366 19.19 -4.70 7.58
N GLN A 367 20.42 -5.09 7.93
CA GLN A 367 21.60 -4.69 7.18
C GLN A 367 21.59 -5.29 5.76
N ILE A 368 21.25 -6.57 5.64
CA ILE A 368 21.09 -7.24 4.34
C ILE A 368 20.02 -6.54 3.50
N PHE A 369 18.89 -6.16 4.10
CA PHE A 369 17.85 -5.40 3.42
C PHE A 369 18.36 -4.05 2.90
N HIS A 370 19.19 -3.33 3.67
CA HIS A 370 19.80 -2.07 3.20
C HIS A 370 20.79 -2.30 2.05
N VAL A 371 21.61 -3.34 2.13
CA VAL A 371 22.54 -3.72 1.06
C VAL A 371 21.77 -4.05 -0.22
N ILE A 372 20.69 -4.84 -0.13
CA ILE A 372 19.82 -5.18 -1.26
C ILE A 372 19.11 -3.94 -1.81
N LEU A 373 18.56 -3.09 -0.92
CA LEU A 373 17.92 -1.84 -1.31
C LEU A 373 18.89 -0.93 -2.06
N ASP A 374 20.10 -0.75 -1.52
CA ASP A 374 21.13 0.09 -2.14
C ASP A 374 21.61 -0.51 -3.46
N LEU A 375 21.65 -1.83 -3.60
CA LEU A 375 21.98 -2.51 -4.86
C LEU A 375 20.95 -2.18 -5.94
N VAL A 376 19.66 -2.26 -5.60
CA VAL A 376 18.57 -1.89 -6.50
C VAL A 376 18.63 -0.40 -6.84
N LEU A 377 18.81 0.47 -5.83
CA LEU A 377 18.86 1.92 -6.03
C LEU A 377 20.05 2.36 -6.88
N VAL A 378 21.24 1.79 -6.66
CA VAL A 378 22.45 2.08 -7.44
C VAL A 378 22.30 1.59 -8.88
N SER A 379 21.81 0.38 -9.07
CA SER A 379 21.59 -0.19 -10.41
C SER A 379 20.54 0.62 -11.17
N PHE A 380 19.47 1.01 -10.49
CA PHE A 380 18.40 1.84 -11.05
C PHE A 380 18.85 3.27 -11.34
N ALA A 381 19.63 3.91 -10.46
CA ALA A 381 20.20 5.23 -10.70
C ALA A 381 21.08 5.23 -11.95
N TYR A 382 21.91 4.21 -12.12
CA TYR A 382 22.78 4.08 -13.28
C TYR A 382 21.97 3.85 -14.56
N TYR A 383 20.98 2.96 -14.53
CA TYR A 383 20.06 2.76 -15.65
C TYR A 383 19.30 4.05 -16.03
N LEU A 384 18.75 4.75 -15.04
CA LEU A 384 18.01 5.99 -15.23
C LEU A 384 18.93 7.11 -15.77
N SER A 385 20.20 7.13 -15.39
CA SER A 385 21.16 8.11 -15.92
C SER A 385 21.37 7.97 -17.43
N TYR A 386 21.38 6.75 -17.97
CA TYR A 386 21.39 6.53 -19.42
C TYR A 386 20.07 6.97 -20.06
N ARG A 387 18.92 6.64 -19.45
CA ARG A 387 17.61 7.08 -19.98
C ARG A 387 17.44 8.59 -20.00
N VAL A 388 17.90 9.29 -18.95
CA VAL A 388 17.85 10.76 -18.89
C VAL A 388 18.82 11.38 -19.90
N ARG A 389 20.01 10.78 -20.08
CA ARG A 389 21.03 11.32 -21.00
C ARG A 389 20.66 11.17 -22.47
N PHE A 390 20.18 9.99 -22.86
CA PHE A 390 19.94 9.64 -24.26
C PHE A 390 18.45 9.70 -24.65
N GLY A 391 17.55 9.90 -23.68
CA GLY A 391 16.11 10.03 -23.92
C GLY A 391 15.45 8.72 -24.34
N LEU A 392 14.26 8.86 -24.95
CA LEU A 392 13.50 7.77 -25.57
C LEU A 392 13.91 7.57 -27.05
N THR A 393 15.13 7.93 -27.42
CA THR A 393 15.59 7.88 -28.82
C THR A 393 16.18 6.51 -29.17
N PRO A 394 16.27 6.15 -30.47
CA PRO A 394 16.94 4.92 -30.90
C PRO A 394 18.41 4.82 -30.46
N GLU A 395 19.05 5.95 -30.13
CA GLU A 395 20.43 6.01 -29.64
C GLU A 395 20.60 5.25 -28.32
N PHE A 396 19.57 5.21 -27.47
CA PHE A 396 19.62 4.44 -26.21
C PHE A 396 19.94 2.97 -26.47
N ASN A 397 19.38 2.37 -27.54
CA ASN A 397 19.60 0.96 -27.85
C ASN A 397 21.07 0.68 -28.19
N ALA A 398 21.73 1.61 -28.87
CA ALA A 398 23.16 1.50 -29.17
C ALA A 398 24.01 1.53 -27.88
N PHE A 399 23.67 2.43 -26.95
CA PHE A 399 24.39 2.59 -25.67
C PHE A 399 23.96 1.60 -24.57
N PHE A 400 22.85 0.88 -24.73
CA PHE A 400 22.37 -0.09 -23.73
C PHE A 400 23.34 -1.24 -23.53
N THR A 401 23.99 -1.70 -24.62
CA THR A 401 25.03 -2.73 -24.53
C THR A 401 26.24 -2.26 -23.72
N VAL A 402 26.58 -0.97 -23.82
CA VAL A 402 27.64 -0.33 -23.05
C VAL A 402 27.25 -0.29 -21.57
N PHE A 403 26.02 0.13 -21.26
CA PHE A 403 25.46 0.09 -19.90
C PHE A 403 25.53 -1.30 -19.27
N LEU A 404 25.10 -2.35 -19.98
CA LEU A 404 25.11 -3.71 -19.45
C LEU A 404 26.54 -4.21 -19.14
N LYS A 405 27.51 -3.87 -20.00
CA LYS A 405 28.91 -4.24 -19.79
C LYS A 405 29.53 -3.53 -18.59
N SER A 406 29.22 -2.25 -18.37
CA SER A 406 29.80 -1.46 -17.28
C SER A 406 29.10 -1.65 -15.94
N LEU A 407 27.81 -2.02 -15.90
CA LEU A 407 27.01 -2.13 -14.68
C LEU A 407 27.69 -2.93 -13.54
N PRO A 408 28.30 -4.12 -13.78
CA PRO A 408 28.99 -4.86 -12.71
C PRO A 408 30.16 -4.07 -12.11
N ALA A 409 30.95 -3.39 -12.94
CA ALA A 409 32.08 -2.57 -12.46
C ALA A 409 31.60 -1.38 -11.63
N ILE A 410 30.49 -0.72 -12.04
CA ILE A 410 29.88 0.38 -11.28
C ILE A 410 29.40 -0.10 -9.91
N ILE A 411 28.71 -1.25 -9.87
CA ILE A 411 28.23 -1.85 -8.62
C ILE A 411 29.41 -2.14 -7.70
N ILE A 412 30.44 -2.84 -8.17
CA ILE A 412 31.63 -3.18 -7.38
C ILE A 412 32.29 -1.91 -6.81
N CYS A 413 32.55 -0.91 -7.65
CA CYS A 413 33.21 0.33 -7.23
C CYS A 413 32.40 1.10 -6.17
N LYS A 414 31.08 1.22 -6.37
CA LYS A 414 30.21 1.91 -5.42
C LYS A 414 30.09 1.15 -4.10
N PHE A 415 29.96 -0.17 -4.12
CA PHE A 415 29.87 -0.96 -2.90
C PHE A 415 31.19 -0.97 -2.11
N ILE A 416 32.34 -0.99 -2.79
CA ILE A 416 33.65 -0.80 -2.12
C ILE A 416 33.69 0.57 -1.43
N ALA A 417 33.28 1.65 -2.13
CA ALA A 417 33.24 2.99 -1.56
C ALA A 417 32.26 3.10 -0.37
N PHE A 418 31.09 2.47 -0.45
CA PHE A 418 30.10 2.50 0.62
C PHE A 418 30.59 1.73 1.85
N PHE A 419 31.24 0.59 1.62
CA PHE A 419 31.85 -0.19 2.69
C PHE A 419 33.00 0.57 3.36
N SER A 420 33.91 1.17 2.57
CA SER A 420 35.06 1.91 3.09
C SER A 420 34.67 3.20 3.81
N ALA A 421 33.63 3.90 3.32
CA ALA A 421 33.08 5.08 3.97
C ALA A 421 32.26 4.76 5.24
N GLY A 422 32.04 3.48 5.55
CA GLY A 422 31.34 3.05 6.76
C GLY A 422 29.81 3.21 6.69
N VAL A 423 29.21 3.27 5.48
CA VAL A 423 27.76 3.41 5.29
C VAL A 423 26.97 2.31 6.04
N TYR A 424 27.53 1.11 6.12
CA TYR A 424 26.89 -0.05 6.75
C TYR A 424 27.27 -0.25 8.23
N ARG A 425 28.12 0.61 8.80
CA ARG A 425 28.58 0.49 10.21
C ARG A 425 27.70 1.26 11.21
N GLY A 426 26.82 2.15 10.75
CA GLY A 426 26.04 3.05 11.61
C GLY A 426 24.89 2.38 12.38
N MET A 427 24.75 2.70 13.68
CA MET A 427 23.61 2.29 14.50
C MET A 427 22.36 3.12 14.17
N TRP A 428 21.42 2.47 13.50
CA TRP A 428 20.23 3.03 12.83
C TRP A 428 19.21 3.81 13.70
N ARG A 429 19.38 3.87 15.02
CA ARG A 429 18.38 4.47 15.91
C ARG A 429 18.45 6.02 15.95
N TYR A 430 19.50 6.62 15.39
CA TYR A 430 19.78 8.06 15.52
C TYR A 430 20.31 8.70 14.22
N MET A 431 19.70 8.41 13.06
CA MET A 431 20.20 9.02 11.81
C MET A 431 20.11 10.55 11.85
N GLY A 432 21.26 11.21 12.01
CA GLY A 432 21.40 12.66 12.11
C GLY A 432 21.69 13.31 10.76
N LEU A 433 21.80 14.64 10.73
CA LEU A 433 22.32 15.36 9.55
C LEU A 433 23.76 14.95 9.22
N SER A 434 24.52 14.50 10.23
CA SER A 434 25.87 13.96 10.09
C SER A 434 25.94 12.76 9.14
N ASP A 435 24.91 11.92 9.13
CA ASP A 435 24.91 10.71 8.30
C ASP A 435 24.73 11.04 6.82
N VAL A 436 24.01 12.11 6.49
CA VAL A 436 23.86 12.59 5.11
C VAL A 436 25.22 12.86 4.47
N PHE A 437 26.17 13.43 5.24
CA PHE A 437 27.53 13.66 4.76
C PHE A 437 28.31 12.37 4.49
N VAL A 438 28.06 11.31 5.26
CA VAL A 438 28.67 9.99 5.01
C VAL A 438 28.20 9.45 3.66
N TYR A 439 26.90 9.49 3.38
CA TYR A 439 26.35 9.05 2.09
C TYR A 439 26.83 9.91 0.92
N LEU A 440 26.92 11.23 1.11
CA LEU A 440 27.44 12.13 0.08
C LEU A 440 28.90 11.82 -0.26
N LYS A 441 29.77 11.68 0.76
CA LYS A 441 31.18 11.30 0.58
C LYS A 441 31.32 9.94 -0.09
N ALA A 442 30.54 8.95 0.38
CA ALA A 442 30.56 7.60 -0.16
C ALA A 442 30.12 7.55 -1.63
N SER A 443 29.09 8.32 -1.99
CA SER A 443 28.61 8.47 -3.37
C SER A 443 29.64 9.12 -4.27
N VAL A 444 30.26 10.23 -3.85
CA VAL A 444 31.35 10.89 -4.59
C VAL A 444 32.51 9.93 -4.82
N LEU A 445 33.00 9.26 -3.76
CA LEU A 445 34.09 8.29 -3.86
C LEU A 445 33.73 7.14 -4.81
N GLY A 446 32.51 6.61 -4.70
CA GLY A 446 32.01 5.54 -5.55
C GLY A 446 31.95 5.94 -7.03
N THR A 447 31.50 7.16 -7.34
CA THR A 447 31.51 7.69 -8.71
C THR A 447 32.93 7.89 -9.24
N LEU A 448 33.85 8.42 -8.44
CA LEU A 448 35.25 8.59 -8.84
C LEU A 448 35.95 7.26 -9.12
N LEU A 449 35.76 6.26 -8.25
CA LEU A 449 36.26 4.91 -8.48
C LEU A 449 35.65 4.27 -9.74
N SER A 450 34.35 4.46 -9.94
CA SER A 450 33.63 4.01 -11.13
C SER A 450 34.19 4.64 -12.41
N LEU A 451 34.47 5.95 -12.38
CA LEU A 451 35.07 6.69 -13.49
C LEU A 451 36.48 6.16 -13.81
N ALA A 452 37.30 5.94 -12.77
CA ALA A 452 38.65 5.40 -12.92
C ALA A 452 38.62 3.97 -13.49
N ALA A 453 37.76 3.10 -12.97
CA ALA A 453 37.60 1.73 -13.44
C ALA A 453 37.14 1.68 -14.90
N VAL A 454 36.14 2.48 -15.28
CA VAL A 454 35.67 2.53 -16.67
C VAL A 454 36.73 3.11 -17.62
N THR A 455 37.52 4.09 -17.16
CA THR A 455 38.67 4.61 -17.92
C THR A 455 39.71 3.53 -18.15
N TYR A 456 40.06 2.79 -17.12
CA TYR A 456 41.12 1.78 -17.19
C TYR A 456 40.71 0.57 -18.04
N ILE A 457 39.50 0.05 -17.81
CA ILE A 457 39.02 -1.19 -18.45
C ILE A 457 38.56 -0.94 -19.89
N TYR A 458 37.80 0.13 -20.13
CA TYR A 458 37.15 0.37 -21.42
C TYR A 458 37.76 1.54 -22.21
N ARG A 459 38.80 2.21 -21.67
CA ARG A 459 39.46 3.37 -22.30
C ARG A 459 38.51 4.50 -22.71
N PHE A 460 37.36 4.60 -22.03
CA PHE A 460 36.29 5.56 -22.36
C PHE A 460 35.73 5.47 -23.79
N ALA A 461 36.03 4.42 -24.55
CA ALA A 461 35.50 4.23 -25.89
C ALA A 461 33.98 4.05 -25.81
N SER A 462 33.23 4.95 -26.45
CA SER A 462 31.76 4.96 -26.48
C SER A 462 31.04 5.27 -25.14
N PHE A 463 31.72 5.89 -24.17
CA PHE A 463 31.10 6.33 -22.91
C PHE A 463 30.86 7.84 -22.86
N SER A 464 29.65 8.24 -22.46
CA SER A 464 29.32 9.65 -22.20
C SER A 464 29.68 10.04 -20.77
N LYS A 465 30.58 11.02 -20.60
CA LYS A 465 30.97 11.56 -19.28
C LYS A 465 29.78 12.14 -18.49
N GLY A 466 28.77 12.66 -19.19
CA GLY A 466 27.57 13.22 -18.58
C GLY A 466 26.74 12.19 -17.81
N VAL A 467 26.81 10.90 -18.19
CA VAL A 467 26.11 9.81 -17.50
C VAL A 467 26.57 9.69 -16.06
N PHE A 468 27.87 9.76 -15.79
CA PHE A 468 28.42 9.63 -14.44
C PHE A 468 28.02 10.77 -13.51
N LEU A 469 27.85 11.99 -14.06
CA LEU A 469 27.38 13.14 -13.29
C LEU A 469 25.90 12.97 -12.90
N ILE A 470 25.06 12.54 -13.85
CA ILE A 470 23.65 12.26 -13.61
C ILE A 470 23.50 11.09 -12.63
N ASP A 471 24.25 10.01 -12.83
CA ASP A 471 24.30 8.84 -11.96
C ASP A 471 24.69 9.20 -10.52
N TRP A 472 25.72 10.04 -10.33
CA TRP A 472 26.12 10.52 -9.02
C TRP A 472 25.00 11.27 -8.31
N PHE A 473 24.34 12.19 -9.02
CA PHE A 473 23.22 12.95 -8.47
C PHE A 473 22.06 12.02 -8.09
N LEU A 474 21.64 11.13 -8.99
CA LEU A 474 20.55 10.18 -8.76
C LEU A 474 20.87 9.20 -7.64
N THR A 475 22.07 8.64 -7.61
CA THR A 475 22.51 7.71 -6.55
C THR A 475 22.46 8.39 -5.20
N THR A 476 23.00 9.61 -5.10
CA THR A 476 22.97 10.37 -3.85
C THR A 476 21.54 10.68 -3.41
N ALA A 477 20.70 11.15 -4.33
CA ALA A 477 19.31 11.47 -4.06
C ALA A 477 18.51 10.25 -3.60
N PHE A 478 18.68 9.09 -4.24
CA PHE A 478 17.97 7.85 -3.87
C PHE A 478 18.45 7.29 -2.54
N LEU A 479 19.76 7.29 -2.28
CA LEU A 479 20.29 6.83 -1.00
C LEU A 479 19.77 7.71 0.15
N VAL A 480 19.98 9.03 0.08
CA VAL A 480 19.51 9.95 1.11
C VAL A 480 17.98 9.93 1.23
N GLY A 481 17.25 9.94 0.11
CA GLY A 481 15.79 9.91 0.09
C GLY A 481 15.22 8.65 0.74
N SER A 482 15.76 7.47 0.45
CA SER A 482 15.35 6.22 1.08
C SER A 482 15.52 6.28 2.60
N ARG A 483 16.66 6.81 3.08
CA ARG A 483 16.98 6.95 4.50
C ARG A 483 16.08 7.94 5.23
N VAL A 484 15.85 9.11 4.62
CA VAL A 484 14.94 10.13 5.14
C VAL A 484 13.51 9.59 5.22
N SER A 485 13.05 8.82 4.22
CA SER A 485 11.74 8.16 4.24
C SER A 485 11.57 7.28 5.49
N PHE A 486 12.55 6.43 5.80
CA PHE A 486 12.50 5.54 6.97
C PHE A 486 12.47 6.30 8.29
N ARG A 487 13.21 7.43 8.37
CA ARG A 487 13.21 8.29 9.55
C ARG A 487 11.86 8.99 9.72
N SER A 488 11.38 9.65 8.67
CA SER A 488 10.12 10.38 8.67
C SER A 488 8.93 9.48 9.00
N PHE A 489 8.90 8.27 8.44
CA PHE A 489 7.86 7.29 8.75
C PHE A 489 7.82 6.94 10.24
N ARG A 490 8.99 6.68 10.85
CA ARG A 490 9.09 6.30 12.26
C ARG A 490 8.74 7.46 13.20
N GLU A 491 9.18 8.67 12.87
CA GLU A 491 8.81 9.88 13.62
C GLU A 491 7.29 10.12 13.54
N PHE A 492 6.69 9.96 12.35
CA PHE A 492 5.23 10.09 12.17
C PHE A 492 4.44 9.06 13.00
N MET A 493 4.90 7.81 13.04
CA MET A 493 4.26 6.76 13.83
C MET A 493 4.30 7.04 15.34
N LYS A 494 5.42 7.57 15.86
CA LYS A 494 5.53 7.93 17.29
C LYS A 494 4.49 8.99 17.70
N HIS A 495 4.23 9.98 16.84
CA HIS A 495 3.30 11.07 17.16
C HIS A 495 1.83 10.63 17.23
N LYS A 496 1.45 9.60 16.47
CA LYS A 496 0.06 9.13 16.41
C LYS A 496 -0.27 7.94 17.31
N ALA A 497 0.74 7.20 17.77
CA ALA A 497 0.56 6.02 18.64
C ALA A 497 0.18 6.37 20.09
N LEU A 498 0.29 7.64 20.51
CA LEU A 498 0.00 8.05 21.88
C LEU A 498 -1.51 8.05 22.16
N LYS A 499 -1.96 7.01 22.88
CA LYS A 499 -3.24 6.94 23.57
C LYS A 499 -3.01 7.17 25.06
N GLY A 500 -3.89 7.92 25.70
CA GLY A 500 -3.75 8.25 27.11
C GLY A 500 -4.31 9.60 27.49
N GLU A 501 -3.97 10.02 28.71
CA GLU A 501 -4.40 11.27 29.31
C GLU A 501 -3.80 12.46 28.56
N LYS A 502 -4.66 13.41 28.16
CA LYS A 502 -4.24 14.61 27.43
C LYS A 502 -3.51 15.57 28.36
N VAL A 503 -2.27 15.91 28.06
CA VAL A 503 -1.42 16.69 28.98
C VAL A 503 -0.79 17.90 28.32
N LEU A 504 -0.73 19.01 29.05
CA LEU A 504 0.12 20.16 28.72
C LEU A 504 1.46 20.04 29.45
N ILE A 505 2.55 20.32 28.74
CA ILE A 505 3.90 20.32 29.32
C ILE A 505 4.29 21.75 29.70
N TYR A 506 4.53 22.00 30.98
CA TYR A 506 5.05 23.27 31.46
C TYR A 506 6.59 23.27 31.37
N GLY A 507 7.12 24.18 30.56
CA GLY A 507 8.52 24.29 30.16
C GLY A 507 8.79 23.74 28.76
N ALA A 508 9.08 24.61 27.79
CA ALA A 508 9.52 24.29 26.43
C ALA A 508 11.05 24.37 26.26
N GLY A 509 11.81 24.27 27.37
CA GLY A 509 13.27 24.20 27.38
C GLY A 509 13.82 22.78 27.16
N GLN A 510 15.09 22.55 27.50
CA GLN A 510 15.73 21.22 27.37
C GLN A 510 14.99 20.14 28.17
N GLY A 511 14.56 20.43 29.40
CA GLY A 511 13.79 19.50 30.23
C GLY A 511 12.48 19.07 29.56
N GLY A 512 11.78 20.01 28.93
CA GLY A 512 10.56 19.74 28.16
C GLY A 512 10.79 18.87 26.94
N GLN A 513 11.92 19.06 26.24
CA GLN A 513 12.30 18.20 25.11
C GLN A 513 12.61 16.77 25.55
N VAL A 514 13.31 16.60 26.68
CA VAL A 514 13.62 15.27 27.24
C VAL A 514 12.34 14.58 27.69
N LEU A 515 11.46 15.27 28.42
CA LEU A 515 10.16 14.75 28.81
C LEU A 515 9.32 14.34 27.59
N LEU A 516 9.23 15.20 26.58
CA LEU A 516 8.47 14.87 25.37
C LEU A 516 9.03 13.63 24.68
N ARG A 517 10.37 13.49 24.63
CA ARG A 517 11.01 12.31 24.05
C ARG A 517 10.72 11.06 24.88
N GLU A 518 10.78 11.14 26.21
CA GLU A 518 10.43 10.04 27.11
C GLU A 518 8.97 9.61 26.95
N VAL A 519 8.04 10.57 26.88
CA VAL A 519 6.61 10.29 26.64
C VAL A 519 6.39 9.62 25.27
N LEU A 520 7.09 10.07 24.22
CA LEU A 520 6.99 9.50 22.87
C LEU A 520 7.61 8.10 22.75
N GLU A 521 8.59 7.74 23.59
CA GLU A 521 9.24 6.43 23.57
C GLU A 521 8.60 5.44 24.54
N ASN A 522 8.19 5.91 25.72
CA ASN A 522 7.68 5.09 26.81
C ASN A 522 6.14 5.09 26.85
N HIS A 523 5.56 4.15 26.09
CA HIS A 523 4.11 4.01 25.97
C HIS A 523 3.42 3.59 27.29
N ARG A 524 4.18 3.16 28.31
CA ARG A 524 3.63 2.82 29.64
C ARG A 524 3.14 4.04 30.41
N LEU A 525 3.66 5.23 30.08
CA LEU A 525 3.26 6.47 30.75
C LEU A 525 1.80 6.85 30.46
N ALA A 526 1.21 6.32 29.38
CA ALA A 526 -0.19 6.58 28.98
C ALA A 526 -0.54 8.08 28.97
N ILE A 527 0.38 8.92 28.48
CA ILE A 527 0.23 10.37 28.36
C ILE A 527 0.21 10.76 26.87
N LYS A 528 -0.71 11.64 26.50
CA LYS A 528 -0.78 12.27 25.18
C LYS A 528 -0.50 13.78 25.30
N PRO A 529 0.69 14.27 24.88
CA PRO A 529 1.00 15.68 24.93
C PRO A 529 0.15 16.45 23.93
N ILE A 530 -0.38 17.61 24.32
CA ILE A 530 -1.15 18.52 23.45
C ILE A 530 -0.31 19.71 23.02
N GLY A 531 0.56 20.21 23.89
CA GLY A 531 1.32 21.42 23.66
C GLY A 531 2.20 21.77 24.85
N PHE A 532 2.94 22.86 24.70
CA PHE A 532 3.80 23.41 25.72
C PHE A 532 3.27 24.74 26.26
N ILE A 533 3.65 25.05 27.49
CA ILE A 533 3.49 26.35 28.14
C ILE A 533 4.88 26.78 28.57
N ASP A 534 5.32 27.98 28.20
CA ASP A 534 6.64 28.48 28.57
C ASP A 534 6.54 29.98 28.84
N ASP A 535 7.17 30.43 29.92
CA ASP A 535 7.12 31.83 30.34
C ASP A 535 8.01 32.74 29.46
N ASP A 536 8.91 32.18 28.65
CA ASP A 536 9.63 32.92 27.62
C ASP A 536 8.68 33.27 26.46
N THR A 537 8.24 34.53 26.44
CA THR A 537 7.35 35.08 25.42
C THR A 537 7.88 34.91 23.99
N ARG A 538 9.20 34.79 23.80
CA ARG A 538 9.81 34.55 22.48
C ARG A 538 9.53 33.16 21.93
N LYS A 539 9.07 32.23 22.76
CA LYS A 539 8.72 30.87 22.36
C LYS A 539 7.23 30.70 22.08
N VAL A 540 6.37 31.58 22.62
CA VAL A 540 4.91 31.52 22.42
C VAL A 540 4.57 31.63 20.92
N GLY A 541 3.65 30.80 20.45
CA GLY A 541 3.27 30.71 19.03
C GLY A 541 4.22 29.90 18.16
N LYS A 542 5.42 29.54 18.65
CA LYS A 542 6.34 28.63 17.95
C LYS A 542 5.97 27.18 18.21
N ARG A 543 6.56 26.26 17.44
CA ARG A 543 6.40 24.81 17.60
C ARG A 543 7.71 24.17 18.03
N LEU A 544 7.61 23.23 18.97
CA LEU A 544 8.71 22.41 19.45
C LEU A 544 8.38 20.94 19.16
N HIS A 545 9.20 20.27 18.34
CA HIS A 545 8.95 18.90 17.88
C HIS A 545 7.51 18.68 17.36
N GLY A 546 6.95 19.66 16.64
CA GLY A 546 5.59 19.59 16.09
C GLY A 546 4.47 20.03 17.03
N TYR A 547 4.74 20.20 18.33
CA TYR A 547 3.75 20.65 19.32
C TYR A 547 3.83 22.17 19.53
N PRO A 548 2.69 22.89 19.57
CA PRO A 548 2.68 24.34 19.75
C PRO A 548 3.00 24.75 21.18
N VAL A 549 3.74 25.85 21.33
CA VAL A 549 3.83 26.58 22.60
C VAL A 549 2.63 27.52 22.67
N MET A 550 1.62 27.15 23.46
CA MET A 550 0.29 27.75 23.42
C MET A 550 0.19 29.09 24.16
N GLY A 551 1.11 29.35 25.08
CA GLY A 551 1.13 30.57 25.87
C GLY A 551 2.10 30.48 27.04
N THR A 552 2.01 31.48 27.90
CA THR A 552 2.75 31.58 29.17
C THR A 552 1.93 31.03 30.33
N GLY A 553 2.55 30.84 31.50
CA GLY A 553 1.84 30.45 32.73
C GLY A 553 0.71 31.41 33.12
N ALA A 554 0.84 32.70 32.79
CA ALA A 554 -0.20 33.69 33.03
C ALA A 554 -1.48 33.43 32.21
N ASN A 555 -1.33 32.93 30.99
CA ASN A 555 -2.46 32.64 30.08
C ASN A 555 -2.97 31.21 30.19
N LEU A 556 -2.42 30.41 31.11
CA LEU A 556 -2.72 28.99 31.23
C LEU A 556 -4.21 28.75 31.50
N GLU A 557 -4.84 29.56 32.34
CA GLU A 557 -6.26 29.43 32.68
C GLU A 557 -7.17 29.56 31.44
N ASN A 558 -6.94 30.60 30.63
CA ASN A 558 -7.64 30.81 29.35
C ASN A 558 -7.40 29.67 28.35
N ILE A 559 -6.23 29.03 28.39
CA ILE A 559 -5.91 27.90 27.50
C ILE A 559 -6.65 26.64 27.95
N LEU A 560 -6.72 26.39 29.26
CA LEU A 560 -7.43 25.25 29.83
C LEU A 560 -8.95 25.30 29.56
N GLU A 561 -9.52 26.48 29.37
CA GLU A 561 -10.93 26.63 28.97
C GLU A 561 -11.17 26.31 27.49
N LYS A 562 -10.21 26.61 26.63
CA LYS A 562 -10.31 26.38 25.18
C LYS A 562 -9.91 24.95 24.78
N VAL A 563 -9.04 24.32 25.56
CA VAL A 563 -8.45 23.02 25.23
C VAL A 563 -8.70 22.03 26.36
N PRO A 564 -9.53 20.99 26.16
CA PRO A 564 -9.78 19.99 27.19
C PRO A 564 -8.55 19.12 27.43
N VAL A 565 -7.99 19.23 28.64
CA VAL A 565 -6.81 18.47 29.10
C VAL A 565 -7.13 17.72 30.39
N ASN A 566 -6.46 16.59 30.61
CA ASN A 566 -6.57 15.78 31.82
C ASN A 566 -5.54 16.18 32.89
N GLY A 567 -4.40 16.77 32.49
CA GLY A 567 -3.35 17.14 33.44
C GLY A 567 -2.26 18.05 32.89
N LEU A 568 -1.41 18.50 33.80
CA LEU A 568 -0.23 19.30 33.54
C LEU A 568 1.02 18.55 34.02
N VAL A 569 2.07 18.51 33.21
CA VAL A 569 3.37 17.97 33.61
C VAL A 569 4.42 19.07 33.61
N ILE A 570 5.06 19.28 34.75
CA ILE A 570 6.15 20.26 34.92
C ILE A 570 7.48 19.60 34.51
N SER A 571 8.22 20.26 33.61
CA SER A 571 9.55 19.83 33.16
C SER A 571 10.69 20.78 33.56
N CYS A 572 10.37 21.94 34.12
CA CYS A 572 11.34 22.92 34.58
C CYS A 572 12.06 22.42 35.84
N ARG A 573 13.40 22.49 35.87
CA ARG A 573 14.20 22.12 37.05
C ARG A 573 13.99 23.09 38.22
N ASN A 574 14.03 24.40 37.92
CA ASN A 574 13.83 25.45 38.90
C ASN A 574 12.58 26.24 38.54
N MET A 575 11.60 26.24 39.44
CA MET A 575 10.37 27.03 39.35
C MET A 575 10.22 27.76 40.67
N ALA A 576 9.93 29.06 40.64
CA ALA A 576 9.67 29.83 41.84
C ALA A 576 8.49 29.22 42.62
N GLU A 577 8.60 29.15 43.95
CA GLU A 577 7.57 28.54 44.80
C GLU A 577 6.19 29.15 44.60
N GLU A 578 6.14 30.46 44.34
CA GLU A 578 4.90 31.20 44.09
C GLU A 578 4.19 30.73 42.81
N ASN A 579 4.95 30.49 41.73
CA ASN A 579 4.42 29.93 40.49
C ASN A 579 3.97 28.48 40.66
N GLN A 580 4.69 27.70 41.47
CA GLN A 580 4.30 26.32 41.76
C GLN A 580 2.99 26.26 42.55
N LYS A 581 2.82 27.10 43.59
CA LYS A 581 1.56 27.22 44.34
C LYS A 581 0.40 27.60 43.43
N ARG A 582 0.59 28.62 42.58
CA ARG A 582 -0.41 29.03 41.59
C ARG A 582 -0.84 27.89 40.67
N LEU A 583 0.10 27.08 40.17
CA LEU A 583 -0.22 25.92 39.33
C LEU A 583 -0.99 24.83 40.09
N ILE A 584 -0.63 24.58 41.36
CA ILE A 584 -1.34 23.62 42.22
C ILE A 584 -2.80 24.07 42.42
N ASP A 585 -3.02 25.33 42.76
CA ASP A 585 -4.36 25.88 42.99
C ASP A 585 -5.20 25.86 41.71
N LEU A 586 -4.61 26.24 40.56
CA LEU A 586 -5.28 26.18 39.26
C LEU A 586 -5.68 24.74 38.90
N CYS A 587 -4.77 23.77 39.08
CA CYS A 587 -5.05 22.37 38.79
C CYS A 587 -6.14 21.79 39.71
N ARG A 588 -6.13 22.18 40.99
CA ARG A 588 -7.16 21.78 41.97
C ARG A 588 -8.53 22.34 41.58
N THR A 589 -8.62 23.62 41.24
CA THR A 589 -9.87 24.28 40.84
C THR A 589 -10.46 23.70 39.56
N LYS A 590 -9.63 23.36 38.57
CA LYS A 590 -10.07 22.77 37.30
C LYS A 590 -10.19 21.23 37.33
N GLY A 591 -9.83 20.58 38.44
CA GLY A 591 -9.94 19.12 38.61
C GLY A 591 -8.99 18.31 37.72
N ILE A 592 -7.81 18.85 37.39
CA ILE A 592 -6.81 18.19 36.54
C ILE A 592 -5.61 17.73 37.37
N PHE A 593 -4.93 16.65 36.96
CA PHE A 593 -3.74 16.19 37.71
C PHE A 593 -2.51 17.06 37.41
N LEU A 594 -1.61 17.15 38.40
CA LEU A 594 -0.32 17.80 38.25
C LEU A 594 0.79 16.78 38.56
N LYS A 595 1.72 16.59 37.62
CA LYS A 595 2.90 15.74 37.78
C LYS A 595 4.17 16.54 37.52
N ARG A 596 5.28 16.13 38.12
CA ARG A 596 6.61 16.70 37.83
C ARG A 596 7.51 15.63 37.26
N PHE A 597 8.20 15.95 36.18
CA PHE A 597 9.22 15.10 35.59
C PHE A 597 10.59 15.59 36.04
N ILE A 598 11.34 14.70 36.67
CA ILE A 598 12.70 14.97 37.17
C ILE A 598 13.63 13.93 36.56
N VAL A 599 14.69 14.41 35.91
CA VAL A 599 15.80 13.57 35.46
C VAL A 599 16.94 13.80 36.45
N ASN A 600 17.24 12.79 37.26
CA ASN A 600 18.36 12.79 38.18
C ASN A 600 19.29 11.61 37.88
N LEU A 601 20.56 11.75 38.26
CA LEU A 601 21.52 10.66 38.32
C LEU A 601 21.55 10.17 39.76
N GLN A 602 21.35 8.87 39.96
CA GLN A 602 21.48 8.23 41.26
C GLN A 602 22.73 7.36 41.22
N ASP A 603 23.54 7.44 42.27
CA ASP A 603 24.62 6.51 42.48
C ASP A 603 24.01 5.12 42.73
N VAL A 604 24.55 4.10 42.06
CA VAL A 604 24.14 2.72 42.24
C VAL A 604 25.12 2.11 43.24
N ASP A 605 24.61 1.71 44.41
CA ASP A 605 25.45 1.09 45.42
C ASP A 605 25.86 -0.31 44.97
N LEU A 606 27.16 -0.53 44.77
CA LEU A 606 27.68 -1.77 44.19
C LEU A 606 27.67 -2.94 45.18
N GLU A 607 27.39 -2.67 46.46
CA GLU A 607 27.36 -3.65 47.54
C GLU A 607 25.95 -4.23 47.80
N GLU A 608 24.88 -3.65 47.24
CA GLU A 608 23.47 -4.06 47.46
C GLU A 608 23.05 -5.40 46.80
N GLY A 609 24.01 -6.22 46.33
CA GLY A 609 23.75 -7.52 45.70
C GLY A 609 24.55 -8.69 46.25
N LEU A 610 25.31 -8.51 47.34
CA LEU A 610 26.19 -9.54 47.91
C LEU A 610 25.75 -10.10 49.27
N SER A 611 24.54 -9.78 49.76
CA SER A 611 23.98 -10.32 51.01
C SER A 611 22.99 -11.45 50.79
#